data_AF-A0A7X7NI34-F1
#
_entry.id   AF-A0A7X7NI34-F1
#
_cell.length_a   1.000
_cell.length_b   1.000
_cell.length_c   1.000
_cell.angle_alpha   90.00
_cell.angle_beta   90.00
_cell.angle_gamma   90.00
#
_symmetry.space_group_name_H-M   'P 1'
#
loop_
_entity.id
_entity.type
_entity.pdbx_description
1 polymer ?
#
loop_
_entity_poly.entity_id
_entity_poly.type
_entity_poly.pdbx_seq_one_letter_code
_entity_poly.pdbx_strand_id
1 'polypeptide(L)'
;MTIDIAEVKRRLQALLNDQNLVNDYVRKFGPSIDIKNIRTVRESRAQGSGGKEEGKKKEDPIYELKVTCPACRQRDIVSYEMKSKSQSVAMSKFLVPIYTGTTRFATVNYTLLAPAVCPRCLFASPDKKDFIRKDAAGGEARSLIPGNVIMALQERIDERKSLLRPGTDPKSYFKRPRSNEAAIEAYNLALARAKVEAYYDQPYSHFKMGAYNLRIAKILKDMKQDNTEALNMAIMSLEDAFKSSNCPSEELEMQTIYLLVALYLKIGDQKKASTYINVFQNLHGQRLIEMKEDPSLKANTITKWRDKAKYIWEDRDEPDLFKND
;
A
#
# COMPACT_ATOMS: atom_id res chain seq x y z
N MET A 1 38.59 3.04 27.38
CA MET A 1 37.99 3.50 26.11
C MET A 1 36.84 4.44 26.42
N THR A 2 36.91 5.69 26.00
CA THR A 2 35.81 6.65 26.10
C THR A 2 34.73 6.25 25.10
N ILE A 3 33.60 5.76 25.58
CA ILE A 3 32.48 5.35 24.72
C ILE A 3 31.84 6.61 24.14
N ASP A 4 31.76 6.71 22.82
CA ASP A 4 31.05 7.79 22.12
C ASP A 4 29.53 7.57 22.23
N ILE A 5 28.93 8.26 23.20
CA ILE A 5 27.50 8.18 23.49
C ILE A 5 26.65 8.66 22.30
N ALA A 6 27.14 9.60 21.50
CA ALA A 6 26.39 10.15 20.36
C ALA A 6 26.27 9.11 19.23
N GLU A 7 27.36 8.39 18.95
CA GLU A 7 27.37 7.31 17.96
C GLU A 7 26.50 6.12 18.41
N VAL A 8 26.53 5.77 19.71
CA VAL A 8 25.66 4.72 20.27
C VAL A 8 24.18 5.10 20.14
N LYS A 9 23.81 6.35 20.46
CA LYS A 9 22.43 6.83 20.28
C LYS A 9 22.00 6.82 18.82
N ARG A 10 22.88 7.18 17.88
CA ARG A 10 22.60 7.16 16.44
C ARG A 10 22.28 5.73 15.96
N ARG A 11 23.07 4.75 16.39
CA ARG A 11 22.84 3.33 16.03
C ARG A 11 21.59 2.76 16.69
N LEU A 12 21.34 3.08 17.97
CA LEU A 12 20.10 2.71 18.64
C LEU A 12 18.88 3.35 17.97
N GLN A 13 18.99 4.58 17.45
CA GLN A 13 17.93 5.25 16.72
C GLN A 13 17.57 4.51 15.42
N ALA A 14 18.56 3.98 14.71
CA ALA A 14 18.32 3.15 13.52
C ALA A 14 17.59 1.83 13.87
N LEU A 15 17.87 1.25 15.05
CA LEU A 15 17.30 -0.03 15.48
C LEU A 15 15.92 0.09 16.15
N LEU A 16 15.71 1.14 16.95
CA LEU A 16 14.48 1.36 17.71
C LEU A 16 13.48 2.27 16.98
N ASN A 17 13.96 3.08 16.02
CA ASN A 17 13.18 4.04 15.24
C ASN A 17 12.31 4.99 16.08
N ASP A 18 12.70 5.25 17.33
CA ASP A 18 11.98 6.08 18.30
C ASP A 18 12.99 6.66 19.31
N GLN A 19 13.11 8.00 19.33
CA GLN A 19 14.08 8.72 20.15
C GLN A 19 13.82 8.53 21.65
N ASN A 20 12.58 8.30 22.05
CA ASN A 20 12.23 8.05 23.45
C ASN A 20 12.73 6.67 23.89
N LEU A 21 12.60 5.66 23.03
CA LEU A 21 13.12 4.32 23.31
C LEU A 21 14.65 4.31 23.38
N VAL A 22 15.33 5.09 22.54
CA VAL A 22 16.78 5.26 22.62
C VAL A 22 17.19 5.87 23.96
N ASN A 23 16.49 6.90 24.42
CA ASN A 23 16.78 7.53 25.71
C ASN A 23 16.48 6.59 26.89
N ASP A 24 15.37 5.86 26.86
CA ASP A 24 15.01 4.87 27.88
C ASP A 24 16.00 3.72 27.93
N TYR A 25 16.45 3.26 26.76
CA TYR A 25 17.49 2.24 26.64
C TYR A 25 18.79 2.70 27.29
N VAL A 26 19.29 3.88 26.90
CA VAL A 26 20.55 4.43 27.41
C VAL A 26 20.45 4.68 28.92
N ARG A 27 19.28 5.10 29.42
CA ARG A 27 19.04 5.29 30.86
C ARG A 27 19.05 3.97 31.64
N LYS A 28 18.51 2.88 31.08
CA LYS A 28 18.38 1.59 31.76
C LYS A 28 19.64 0.72 31.66
N PHE A 29 20.29 0.70 30.51
CA PHE A 29 21.37 -0.25 30.20
C PHE A 29 22.72 0.43 29.94
N GLY A 30 22.77 1.76 29.97
CA GLY A 30 23.97 2.53 29.64
C GLY A 30 24.22 2.64 28.13
N PRO A 31 25.32 3.29 27.73
CA PRO A 31 25.67 3.52 26.33
C PRO A 31 26.37 2.31 25.69
N SER A 32 25.79 1.11 25.80
CA SER A 32 26.31 -0.11 25.17
C SER A 32 25.21 -0.81 24.37
N ILE A 33 25.50 -1.23 23.14
CA ILE A 33 24.51 -1.85 22.26
C ILE A 33 24.48 -3.37 22.50
N ASP A 34 23.39 -3.84 23.10
CA ASP A 34 23.06 -5.25 23.30
C ASP A 34 21.65 -5.55 22.74
N ILE A 35 21.59 -6.53 21.83
CA ILE A 35 20.38 -6.99 21.15
C ILE A 35 19.34 -7.53 22.14
N LYS A 36 19.74 -8.21 23.21
CA LYS A 36 18.83 -8.74 24.24
C LYS A 36 18.11 -7.59 24.94
N ASN A 37 18.85 -6.57 25.33
CA ASN A 37 18.28 -5.37 25.97
C ASN A 37 17.37 -4.59 25.01
N ILE A 38 17.70 -4.56 23.71
CA ILE A 38 16.88 -3.89 22.69
C ILE A 38 15.52 -4.60 22.57
N ARG A 39 15.52 -5.94 22.60
CA ARG A 39 14.29 -6.74 22.66
C ARG A 39 13.51 -6.46 23.93
N THR A 40 14.15 -6.44 25.09
CA THR A 40 13.50 -6.12 26.37
C THR A 40 12.83 -4.74 26.36
N VAL A 41 13.47 -3.70 25.79
CA VAL A 41 12.85 -2.37 25.67
C VAL A 41 11.65 -2.39 24.72
N ARG A 42 11.75 -3.07 23.57
CA ARG A 42 10.63 -3.24 22.63
C ARG A 42 9.46 -4.02 23.23
N GLU A 43 9.75 -5.10 23.94
CA GLU A 43 8.77 -5.96 24.60
C GLU A 43 8.13 -5.27 25.81
N SER A 44 8.89 -4.48 26.57
CA SER A 44 8.35 -3.69 27.69
C SER A 44 7.36 -2.61 27.23
N ARG A 45 7.44 -2.14 25.97
CA ARG A 45 6.41 -1.29 25.35
C ARG A 45 5.19 -2.10 24.93
N ALA A 46 5.39 -3.31 24.40
CA ALA A 46 4.31 -4.22 24.04
C ALA A 46 3.52 -4.73 25.27
N GLN A 47 4.20 -4.89 26.42
CA GLN A 47 3.61 -5.31 27.70
C GLN A 47 3.18 -4.10 28.56
N GLY A 48 3.81 -2.94 28.42
CA GLY A 48 3.45 -1.67 29.07
C GLY A 48 2.18 -1.00 28.53
N SER A 49 1.68 -1.44 27.37
CA SER A 49 0.32 -1.12 26.89
C SER A 49 -0.81 -1.85 27.65
N GLY A 50 -0.49 -2.56 28.73
CA GLY A 50 -1.44 -3.10 29.71
C GLY A 50 -1.58 -2.25 30.99
N GLY A 51 -1.07 -1.02 31.01
CA GLY A 51 -1.41 -0.04 32.05
C GLY A 51 -2.91 0.23 31.98
N LYS A 52 -3.62 -0.05 33.07
CA LYS A 52 -5.01 0.34 33.33
C LYS A 52 -5.14 1.87 33.24
N GLU A 53 -5.21 2.42 32.03
CA GLU A 53 -5.86 3.71 31.81
C GLU A 53 -7.36 3.45 31.79
N GLU A 54 -8.00 3.84 32.89
CA GLU A 54 -9.45 3.93 33.00
C GLU A 54 -10.01 4.79 31.85
N GLY A 55 -10.78 4.14 30.97
CA GLY A 55 -12.09 4.66 30.57
C GLY A 55 -12.18 5.76 29.50
N LYS A 56 -11.11 6.21 28.85
CA LYS A 56 -11.27 7.08 27.66
C LYS A 56 -11.37 6.24 26.38
N LYS A 57 -12.60 6.05 25.89
CA LYS A 57 -12.87 5.44 24.59
C LYS A 57 -12.08 6.18 23.52
N LYS A 58 -11.08 5.51 22.92
CA LYS A 58 -10.25 6.08 21.87
C LYS A 58 -11.12 6.57 20.72
N GLU A 59 -10.74 7.70 20.12
CA GLU A 59 -11.49 8.29 19.01
C GLU A 59 -11.43 7.39 17.77
N ASP A 60 -12.49 7.44 16.96
CA ASP A 60 -12.52 6.74 15.68
C ASP A 60 -11.61 7.44 14.67
N PRO A 61 -10.60 6.76 14.09
CA PRO A 61 -9.74 7.35 13.07
C PRO A 61 -10.45 7.47 11.70
N ILE A 62 -11.62 6.85 11.51
CA ILE A 62 -12.34 6.84 10.24
C ILE A 62 -13.50 7.83 10.26
N TYR A 63 -13.73 8.50 9.14
CA TYR A 63 -14.95 9.27 8.87
C TYR A 63 -15.59 8.84 7.55
N GLU A 64 -16.87 9.12 7.40
CA GLU A 64 -17.62 8.82 6.17
C GLU A 64 -17.65 10.04 5.24
N LEU A 65 -17.47 9.77 3.95
CA LEU A 65 -17.72 10.69 2.86
C LEU A 65 -18.83 10.10 1.99
N LYS A 66 -19.81 10.92 1.61
CA LYS A 66 -20.84 10.51 0.64
C LYS A 66 -20.36 10.88 -0.77
N VAL A 67 -20.38 9.89 -1.67
CA VAL A 67 -19.96 10.04 -3.07
C VAL A 67 -21.06 9.56 -4.02
N THR A 68 -20.97 9.96 -5.28
CA THR A 68 -21.89 9.57 -6.35
C THR A 68 -21.18 8.68 -7.36
N CYS A 69 -21.81 7.57 -7.74
CA CYS A 69 -21.24 6.65 -8.72
C CYS A 69 -21.16 7.31 -10.11
N PRO A 70 -20.00 7.29 -10.78
CA PRO A 70 -19.89 7.82 -12.13
C PRO A 70 -20.64 6.97 -13.16
N ALA A 71 -20.72 5.65 -12.93
CA ALA A 71 -21.33 4.71 -13.87
C ALA A 71 -22.86 4.71 -13.80
N CYS A 72 -23.48 4.62 -12.62
CA CYS A 72 -24.96 4.51 -12.53
C CYS A 72 -25.65 5.69 -11.85
N ARG A 73 -24.88 6.75 -11.51
CA ARG A 73 -25.37 7.96 -10.83
C ARG A 73 -26.07 7.73 -9.49
N GLN A 74 -25.91 6.54 -8.90
CA GLN A 74 -26.32 6.26 -7.52
C GLN A 74 -25.63 7.24 -6.58
N ARG A 75 -26.42 8.00 -5.83
CA ARG A 75 -25.96 8.98 -4.83
C ARG A 75 -25.77 8.32 -3.45
N ASP A 76 -25.14 9.07 -2.56
CA ASP A 76 -24.97 8.76 -1.14
C ASP A 76 -24.25 7.44 -0.85
N ILE A 77 -23.33 7.06 -1.73
CA ILE A 77 -22.46 5.90 -1.53
C ILE A 77 -21.48 6.24 -0.41
N VAL A 78 -21.35 5.34 0.56
CA VAL A 78 -20.43 5.50 1.67
C VAL A 78 -19.00 5.17 1.22
N SER A 79 -18.14 6.17 1.27
CA SER A 79 -16.69 6.03 1.17
C SER A 79 -16.08 6.29 2.55
N TYR A 80 -15.15 5.44 2.99
CA TYR A 80 -14.46 5.62 4.26
C TYR A 80 -13.14 6.34 4.05
N GLU A 81 -12.84 7.30 4.91
CA GLU A 81 -11.61 8.08 4.85
C GLU A 81 -10.93 8.10 6.22
N MET A 82 -9.61 8.06 6.21
CA MET A 82 -8.82 8.13 7.44
C MET A 82 -8.53 9.59 7.79
N LYS A 83 -8.81 9.98 9.03
CA LYS A 83 -8.45 11.29 9.56
C LYS A 83 -6.94 11.48 9.49
N SER A 84 -6.50 12.66 9.06
CA SER A 84 -5.07 13.00 9.00
C SER A 84 -4.42 12.82 10.38
N LYS A 85 -3.22 12.22 10.40
CA LYS A 85 -2.43 11.95 11.62
C LYS A 85 -3.12 11.07 12.68
N SER A 86 -4.23 10.40 12.35
CA SER A 86 -4.93 9.52 13.31
C SER A 86 -4.20 8.19 13.54
N GLN A 87 -3.45 7.72 12.53
CA GLN A 87 -2.63 6.52 12.59
C GLN A 87 -1.28 6.79 11.94
N SER A 88 -0.24 6.11 12.41
CA SER A 88 1.04 6.06 11.71
C SER A 88 0.96 5.02 10.60
N VAL A 89 1.45 5.39 9.41
CA VAL A 89 1.42 4.54 8.21
C VAL A 89 2.85 4.24 7.81
N ALA A 90 3.25 2.98 7.98
CA ALA A 90 4.48 2.44 7.38
C ALA A 90 4.13 1.74 6.07
N MET A 91 5.09 1.58 5.17
CA MET A 91 4.92 0.79 3.95
C MET A 91 5.65 -0.53 4.11
N SER A 92 4.99 -1.63 3.75
CA SER A 92 5.63 -2.95 3.63
C SER A 92 6.68 -2.95 2.50
N LYS A 93 7.45 -4.03 2.38
CA LYS A 93 8.36 -4.26 1.23
C LYS A 93 7.59 -4.37 -0.09
N PHE A 94 6.32 -4.75 -0.05
CA PHE A 94 5.41 -4.70 -1.20
C PHE A 94 4.67 -3.37 -1.34
N LEU A 95 5.13 -2.33 -0.64
CA LEU A 95 4.51 -1.00 -0.66
C LEU A 95 3.01 -1.03 -0.27
N VAL A 96 2.60 -2.01 0.53
CA VAL A 96 1.25 -2.07 1.10
C VAL A 96 1.27 -1.32 2.43
N PRO A 97 0.35 -0.36 2.66
CA PRO A 97 0.27 0.37 3.93
C PRO A 97 0.03 -0.55 5.14
N ILE A 98 0.81 -0.35 6.18
CA ILE A 98 0.68 -0.96 7.51
C ILE A 98 0.29 0.15 8.49
N TYR A 99 -0.90 0.04 9.04
CA TYR A 99 -1.47 1.03 9.95
C TYR A 99 -1.17 0.66 11.39
N THR A 100 -0.65 1.62 12.15
CA THR A 100 -0.42 1.50 13.58
C THR A 100 -1.10 2.65 14.32
N GLY A 101 -1.79 2.32 15.42
CA GLY A 101 -2.55 3.31 16.18
C GLY A 101 -1.69 4.38 16.83
N THR A 102 -2.34 5.48 17.19
CA THR A 102 -1.77 6.52 18.05
C THR A 102 -2.35 6.40 19.47
N THR A 103 -1.87 7.22 20.41
CA THR A 103 -2.42 7.27 21.76
C THR A 103 -3.89 7.69 21.77
N ARG A 104 -4.27 8.65 20.91
CA ARG A 104 -5.60 9.26 20.85
C ARG A 104 -6.66 8.43 20.11
N PHE A 105 -6.26 7.76 19.02
CA PHE A 105 -7.21 7.08 18.13
C PHE A 105 -7.12 5.56 18.22
N ALA A 106 -8.24 4.89 17.97
CA ALA A 106 -8.26 3.45 17.81
C ALA A 106 -7.42 3.02 16.60
N THR A 107 -6.88 1.80 16.62
CA THR A 107 -6.19 1.23 15.45
C THR A 107 -7.21 0.60 14.52
N VAL A 108 -7.16 0.93 13.23
CA VAL A 108 -8.04 0.38 12.19
C VAL A 108 -7.19 0.00 10.98
N ASN A 109 -7.35 -1.24 10.52
CA ASN A 109 -6.79 -1.68 9.25
C ASN A 109 -7.56 -1.04 8.09
N TYR A 110 -7.11 0.14 7.65
CA TYR A 110 -7.80 0.89 6.60
C TYR A 110 -7.72 0.20 5.23
N THR A 111 -6.81 -0.76 5.02
CA THR A 111 -6.79 -1.58 3.79
C THR A 111 -8.12 -2.30 3.57
N LEU A 112 -8.81 -2.71 4.64
CA LEU A 112 -10.13 -3.32 4.53
C LEU A 112 -11.19 -2.31 4.05
N LEU A 113 -11.10 -1.06 4.49
CA LEU A 113 -12.14 -0.05 4.27
C LEU A 113 -11.91 0.84 3.04
N ALA A 114 -10.69 0.87 2.49
CA ALA A 114 -10.30 1.80 1.44
C ALA A 114 -11.19 1.73 0.18
N PRO A 115 -11.58 0.55 -0.35
CA PRO A 115 -12.49 0.49 -1.48
C PRO A 115 -13.90 0.99 -1.12
N ALA A 116 -14.37 2.01 -1.83
CA ALA A 116 -15.79 2.33 -1.88
C ALA A 116 -16.44 1.48 -2.97
N VAL A 117 -17.66 0.98 -2.70
CA VAL A 117 -18.41 0.11 -3.62
C VAL A 117 -19.80 0.69 -3.83
N CYS A 118 -20.18 0.91 -5.09
CA CYS A 118 -21.54 1.29 -5.44
C CYS A 118 -22.49 0.10 -5.28
N PRO A 119 -23.51 0.17 -4.42
CA PRO A 119 -24.40 -0.97 -4.17
C PRO A 119 -25.33 -1.28 -5.35
N ARG A 120 -25.49 -0.36 -6.31
CA ARG A 120 -26.38 -0.53 -7.47
C ARG A 120 -25.70 -1.25 -8.64
N CYS A 121 -24.46 -0.88 -8.96
CA CYS A 121 -23.77 -1.34 -10.17
C CYS A 121 -22.39 -1.95 -9.91
N LEU A 122 -22.01 -2.07 -8.63
CA LEU A 122 -20.76 -2.65 -8.16
C LEU A 122 -19.50 -2.02 -8.75
N PHE A 123 -19.62 -0.76 -9.19
CA PHE A 123 -18.44 0.05 -9.46
C PHE A 123 -17.68 0.22 -8.14
N ALA A 124 -16.39 -0.11 -8.14
CA ALA A 124 -15.55 -0.05 -6.95
C ALA A 124 -14.21 0.62 -7.25
N SER A 125 -13.74 1.45 -6.32
CA SER A 125 -12.39 1.99 -6.34
C SER A 125 -11.94 2.37 -4.93
N PRO A 126 -10.65 2.17 -4.58
CA PRO A 126 -10.05 2.73 -3.38
C PRO A 126 -9.66 4.21 -3.49
N ASP A 127 -9.70 4.81 -4.69
CA ASP A 127 -9.50 6.25 -4.86
C ASP A 127 -10.86 6.96 -4.96
N LYS A 128 -11.17 7.80 -3.95
CA LYS A 128 -12.37 8.64 -3.97
C LYS A 128 -12.45 9.56 -5.20
N LYS A 129 -11.33 9.84 -5.90
CA LYS A 129 -11.30 10.67 -7.13
C LYS A 129 -11.91 9.96 -8.33
N ASP A 130 -12.07 8.64 -8.26
CA ASP A 130 -12.77 7.88 -9.28
C ASP A 130 -14.30 8.03 -9.16
N PHE A 131 -14.79 8.59 -8.06
CA PHE A 131 -16.20 8.93 -7.85
C PHE A 131 -16.49 10.42 -8.07
N ILE A 132 -17.75 10.76 -8.32
CA ILE A 132 -18.22 12.14 -8.31
C ILE A 132 -18.41 12.57 -6.86
N ARG A 133 -17.91 13.75 -6.50
CA ARG A 133 -17.94 14.26 -5.13
C ARG A 133 -18.43 15.69 -5.08
N LYS A 134 -18.92 16.11 -3.91
CA LYS A 134 -19.10 17.53 -3.64
C LYS A 134 -17.73 18.18 -3.43
N ASP A 135 -17.48 19.30 -4.10
CA ASP A 135 -16.30 20.12 -3.86
C ASP A 135 -16.49 21.02 -2.62
N ALA A 136 -15.43 21.72 -2.21
CA ALA A 136 -15.47 22.61 -1.06
C ALA A 136 -16.31 23.89 -1.29
N ALA A 137 -16.55 24.26 -2.55
CA ALA A 137 -17.34 25.43 -2.95
C ALA A 137 -18.83 25.10 -3.15
N GLY A 138 -19.24 23.84 -2.95
CA GLY A 138 -20.61 23.36 -3.11
C GLY A 138 -20.95 22.84 -4.51
N GLY A 139 -20.02 22.85 -5.46
CA GLY A 139 -20.14 22.25 -6.79
C GLY A 139 -19.85 20.75 -6.82
N GLU A 140 -19.91 20.15 -8.02
CA GLU A 140 -19.57 18.74 -8.24
C GLU A 140 -18.17 18.59 -8.85
N ALA A 141 -17.25 17.97 -8.11
CA ALA A 141 -15.99 17.48 -8.65
C ALA A 141 -16.26 16.21 -9.48
N ARG A 142 -15.96 16.28 -10.78
CA ARG A 142 -16.10 15.16 -11.72
C ARG A 142 -15.16 14.00 -11.36
N SER A 143 -15.57 12.80 -11.77
CA SER A 143 -14.74 11.60 -11.70
C SER A 143 -13.51 11.75 -12.62
N LEU A 144 -12.39 11.16 -12.21
CA LEU A 144 -11.18 11.05 -13.05
C LEU A 144 -11.27 9.93 -14.09
N ILE A 145 -12.32 9.10 -14.07
CA ILE A 145 -12.51 8.05 -15.07
C ILE A 145 -13.06 8.69 -16.36
N PRO A 146 -12.41 8.48 -17.52
CA PRO A 146 -12.88 9.01 -18.79
C PRO A 146 -14.26 8.50 -19.19
N GLY A 147 -14.99 9.30 -19.97
CA GLY A 147 -16.37 9.01 -20.36
C GLY A 147 -16.53 7.70 -21.14
N ASN A 148 -15.63 7.39 -22.07
CA ASN A 148 -15.63 6.13 -22.83
C ASN A 148 -15.44 4.91 -21.92
N VAL A 149 -14.56 5.01 -20.92
CA VAL A 149 -14.36 3.94 -19.92
C VAL A 149 -15.60 3.80 -19.04
N ILE A 150 -16.24 4.91 -18.65
CA ILE A 150 -17.50 4.87 -17.89
C ILE A 150 -18.59 4.14 -18.69
N MET A 151 -18.72 4.40 -19.99
CA MET A 151 -19.69 3.71 -20.85
C MET A 151 -19.44 2.20 -20.91
N ALA A 152 -18.20 1.79 -21.14
CA ALA A 152 -17.84 0.36 -21.12
C ALA A 152 -18.11 -0.30 -19.75
N LEU A 153 -17.87 0.44 -18.65
CA LEU A 153 -18.23 -0.04 -17.32
C LEU A 153 -19.74 -0.17 -17.15
N GLN A 154 -20.56 0.71 -17.73
CA GLN A 154 -22.02 0.60 -17.68
C GLN A 154 -22.51 -0.67 -18.41
N GLU A 155 -21.91 -1.00 -19.56
CA GLU A 155 -22.26 -2.21 -20.33
C GLU A 155 -21.91 -3.49 -19.58
N ARG A 156 -20.85 -3.46 -18.77
CA ARG A 156 -20.35 -4.62 -18.00
C ARG A 156 -20.86 -4.68 -16.56
N ILE A 157 -22.04 -4.11 -16.28
CA ILE A 157 -22.62 -4.15 -14.93
C ILE A 157 -22.88 -5.59 -14.48
N ASP A 158 -23.45 -6.42 -15.35
CA ASP A 158 -23.84 -7.77 -14.97
C ASP A 158 -22.64 -8.71 -14.83
N GLU A 159 -21.57 -8.51 -15.62
CA GLU A 159 -20.27 -9.16 -15.40
C GLU A 159 -19.71 -8.87 -13.99
N ARG A 160 -19.87 -7.64 -13.48
CA ARG A 160 -19.42 -7.33 -12.11
C ARG A 160 -20.33 -7.92 -11.05
N LYS A 161 -21.64 -8.04 -11.31
CA LYS A 161 -22.58 -8.68 -10.39
C LYS A 161 -22.33 -10.18 -10.25
N SER A 162 -21.91 -10.86 -11.31
CA SER A 162 -21.58 -12.29 -11.25
C SER A 162 -20.33 -12.59 -10.43
N LEU A 163 -19.51 -11.57 -10.10
CA LEU A 163 -18.36 -11.73 -9.19
C LEU A 163 -18.77 -11.88 -7.72
N LEU A 164 -20.00 -11.51 -7.35
CA LEU A 164 -20.49 -11.67 -5.97
C LEU A 164 -21.18 -13.01 -5.79
N ARG A 165 -21.04 -13.57 -4.59
CA ARG A 165 -21.75 -14.80 -4.22
C ARG A 165 -23.27 -14.58 -4.29
N PRO A 166 -24.04 -15.55 -4.77
CA PRO A 166 -25.51 -15.47 -4.76
C PRO A 166 -26.04 -15.12 -3.37
N GLY A 167 -27.02 -14.22 -3.30
CA GLY A 167 -27.62 -13.78 -2.03
C GLY A 167 -26.86 -12.69 -1.27
N THR A 168 -25.69 -12.25 -1.74
CA THR A 168 -24.96 -11.12 -1.16
C THR A 168 -25.77 -9.83 -1.34
N ASP A 169 -26.09 -9.11 -0.25
CA ASP A 169 -26.68 -7.77 -0.30
C ASP A 169 -25.59 -6.68 -0.34
N PRO A 170 -25.33 -6.03 -1.49
CA PRO A 170 -24.26 -5.04 -1.60
C PRO A 170 -24.47 -3.80 -0.72
N LYS A 171 -25.69 -3.50 -0.28
CA LYS A 171 -26.00 -2.31 0.54
C LYS A 171 -25.46 -2.43 1.96
N SER A 172 -25.37 -3.64 2.49
CA SER A 172 -24.91 -3.91 3.86
C SER A 172 -23.53 -4.57 3.86
N TYR A 173 -23.26 -5.47 2.91
CA TYR A 173 -22.07 -6.32 2.89
C TYR A 173 -20.74 -5.56 2.86
N PHE A 174 -20.66 -4.44 2.13
CA PHE A 174 -19.45 -3.62 2.04
C PHE A 174 -19.37 -2.51 3.11
N LYS A 175 -20.30 -2.44 4.07
CA LYS A 175 -20.24 -1.43 5.14
C LYS A 175 -19.30 -1.86 6.27
N ARG A 176 -19.00 -0.92 7.16
CA ARG A 176 -18.25 -1.17 8.39
C ARG A 176 -19.17 -1.77 9.48
N PRO A 177 -18.71 -2.74 10.30
CA PRO A 177 -17.41 -3.44 10.22
C PRO A 177 -17.34 -4.32 8.97
N ARG A 178 -16.32 -4.10 8.14
CA ARG A 178 -16.14 -4.86 6.90
C ARG A 178 -15.30 -6.10 7.18
N SER A 179 -15.79 -7.26 6.79
CA SER A 179 -15.04 -8.52 6.91
C SER A 179 -13.87 -8.55 5.92
N ASN A 180 -12.94 -9.48 6.13
CA ASN A 180 -11.82 -9.67 5.22
C ASN A 180 -12.29 -10.14 3.83
N GLU A 181 -13.30 -11.02 3.78
CA GLU A 181 -13.90 -11.54 2.56
C GLU A 181 -14.56 -10.41 1.75
N ALA A 182 -15.35 -9.55 2.42
CA ALA A 182 -15.95 -8.40 1.78
C ALA A 182 -14.90 -7.39 1.28
N ALA A 183 -13.76 -7.25 1.97
CA ALA A 183 -12.66 -6.43 1.49
C ALA A 183 -11.97 -7.02 0.26
N ILE A 184 -11.72 -8.34 0.22
CA ILE A 184 -11.17 -9.03 -0.94
C ILE A 184 -12.12 -8.89 -2.14
N GLU A 185 -13.42 -9.13 -1.95
CA GLU A 185 -14.42 -8.97 -3.01
C GLU A 185 -14.51 -7.51 -3.50
N ALA A 186 -14.36 -6.52 -2.61
CA ALA A 186 -14.30 -5.12 -3.01
C ALA A 186 -13.05 -4.78 -3.86
N TYR A 187 -11.89 -5.38 -3.56
CA TYR A 187 -10.71 -5.26 -4.43
C TYR A 187 -10.87 -6.01 -5.75
N ASN A 188 -11.55 -7.16 -5.78
CA ASN A 188 -11.87 -7.88 -7.01
C ASN A 188 -12.78 -7.06 -7.93
N LEU A 189 -13.77 -6.34 -7.37
CA LEU A 189 -14.57 -5.38 -8.13
C LEU A 189 -13.72 -4.21 -8.66
N ALA A 190 -12.78 -3.71 -7.86
CA ALA A 190 -11.85 -2.65 -8.29
C ALA A 190 -10.88 -3.14 -9.38
N LEU A 191 -10.45 -4.41 -9.32
CA LEU A 191 -9.68 -5.09 -10.36
C LEU A 191 -10.49 -5.23 -11.66
N ALA A 192 -11.75 -5.64 -11.58
CA ALA A 192 -12.62 -5.74 -12.75
C ALA A 192 -12.76 -4.39 -13.47
N ARG A 193 -12.89 -3.30 -12.70
CA ARG A 193 -12.85 -1.94 -13.26
C ARG A 193 -11.49 -1.62 -13.89
N ALA A 194 -10.39 -1.89 -13.20
CA ALA A 194 -9.04 -1.59 -13.71
C ALA A 194 -8.70 -2.38 -14.98
N LYS A 195 -9.25 -3.59 -15.16
CA LYS A 195 -9.14 -4.35 -16.42
C LYS A 195 -9.82 -3.66 -17.60
N VAL A 196 -10.97 -3.00 -17.37
CA VAL A 196 -11.60 -2.17 -18.40
C VAL A 196 -10.75 -0.95 -18.70
N GLU A 197 -10.21 -0.28 -17.67
CA GLU A 197 -9.24 0.81 -17.87
C GLU A 197 -8.03 0.37 -18.70
N ALA A 198 -7.47 -0.81 -18.44
CA ALA A 198 -6.35 -1.37 -19.20
C ALA A 198 -6.71 -1.64 -20.67
N TYR A 199 -7.91 -2.17 -20.95
CA TYR A 199 -8.38 -2.38 -22.32
C TYR A 199 -8.48 -1.08 -23.15
N TYR A 200 -8.71 0.05 -22.48
CA TYR A 200 -8.74 1.38 -23.10
C TYR A 200 -7.42 2.14 -22.91
N ASP A 201 -6.30 1.43 -22.70
CA ASP A 201 -4.95 1.97 -22.55
C ASP A 201 -4.84 3.12 -21.55
N GLN A 202 -5.63 3.07 -20.48
CA GLN A 202 -5.60 4.14 -19.49
C GLN A 202 -4.31 4.10 -18.67
N PRO A 203 -3.70 5.29 -18.42
CA PRO A 203 -2.56 5.45 -17.54
C PRO A 203 -2.70 4.69 -16.22
N TYR A 204 -1.64 4.00 -15.82
CA TYR A 204 -1.49 3.33 -14.53
C TYR A 204 -2.42 2.13 -14.30
N SER A 205 -3.22 1.72 -15.28
CA SER A 205 -4.23 0.65 -15.11
C SER A 205 -3.61 -0.67 -14.65
N HIS A 206 -2.55 -1.12 -15.32
CA HIS A 206 -1.79 -2.33 -14.94
C HIS A 206 -1.12 -2.20 -13.56
N PHE A 207 -0.57 -1.02 -13.24
CA PHE A 207 -0.02 -0.76 -11.90
C PHE A 207 -1.10 -0.83 -10.82
N LYS A 208 -2.29 -0.24 -11.05
CA LYS A 208 -3.44 -0.36 -10.15
C LYS A 208 -3.82 -1.83 -9.93
N MET A 209 -3.85 -2.63 -10.99
CA MET A 209 -4.13 -4.07 -10.89
C MET A 209 -3.10 -4.79 -10.01
N GLY A 210 -1.81 -4.53 -10.22
CA GLY A 210 -0.75 -5.05 -9.36
C GLY A 210 -0.95 -4.66 -7.90
N ALA A 211 -1.17 -3.36 -7.65
CA ALA A 211 -1.34 -2.82 -6.30
C ALA A 211 -2.61 -3.33 -5.59
N TYR A 212 -3.68 -3.69 -6.31
CA TYR A 212 -4.88 -4.29 -5.71
C TYR A 212 -4.64 -5.75 -5.34
N ASN A 213 -3.98 -6.52 -6.20
CA ASN A 213 -3.58 -7.89 -5.90
C ASN A 213 -2.65 -7.96 -4.69
N LEU A 214 -1.72 -7.01 -4.52
CA LEU A 214 -0.87 -6.93 -3.32
C LEU A 214 -1.68 -6.68 -2.04
N ARG A 215 -2.75 -5.88 -2.11
CA ARG A 215 -3.65 -5.66 -0.96
C ARG A 215 -4.47 -6.91 -0.65
N ILE A 216 -4.95 -7.63 -1.66
CA ILE A 216 -5.60 -8.94 -1.49
C ILE A 216 -4.62 -9.92 -0.84
N ALA A 217 -3.39 -10.02 -1.35
CA ALA A 217 -2.36 -10.90 -0.81
C ALA A 217 -2.04 -10.60 0.65
N LYS A 218 -2.03 -9.31 1.04
CA LYS A 218 -1.85 -8.89 2.43
C LYS A 218 -3.03 -9.32 3.31
N ILE A 219 -4.27 -9.15 2.86
CA ILE A 219 -5.47 -9.57 3.61
C ILE A 219 -5.46 -11.09 3.82
N LEU A 220 -5.19 -11.87 2.76
CA LEU A 220 -5.07 -13.33 2.85
C LEU A 220 -3.98 -13.76 3.84
N LYS A 221 -2.82 -13.10 3.79
CA LYS A 221 -1.73 -13.35 4.75
C LYS A 221 -2.14 -13.06 6.19
N ASP A 222 -2.84 -11.94 6.43
CA ASP A 222 -3.33 -11.58 7.77
C ASP A 222 -4.34 -12.59 8.30
N MET A 223 -5.08 -13.25 7.41
CA MET A 223 -5.97 -14.39 7.71
C MET A 223 -5.22 -15.72 7.87
N LYS A 224 -3.90 -15.74 7.71
CA LYS A 224 -3.06 -16.97 7.66
C LYS A 224 -3.47 -17.92 6.54
N GLN A 225 -3.97 -17.39 5.43
CA GLN A 225 -4.30 -18.14 4.22
C GLN A 225 -3.17 -18.05 3.20
N ASP A 226 -3.13 -19.00 2.27
CA ASP A 226 -2.22 -18.92 1.12
C ASP A 226 -2.56 -17.70 0.27
N ASN A 227 -1.54 -16.94 -0.09
CA ASN A 227 -1.65 -15.72 -0.89
C ASN A 227 -0.84 -15.78 -2.18
N THR A 228 -0.29 -16.95 -2.52
CA THR A 228 0.59 -17.18 -3.66
C THR A 228 -0.07 -16.78 -4.98
N GLU A 229 -1.34 -17.13 -5.18
CA GLU A 229 -2.09 -16.76 -6.39
C GLU A 229 -2.18 -15.23 -6.55
N ALA A 230 -2.53 -14.52 -5.48
CA ALA A 230 -2.62 -13.06 -5.50
C ALA A 230 -1.26 -12.41 -5.78
N LEU A 231 -0.16 -12.96 -5.24
CA LEU A 231 1.20 -12.49 -5.54
C LEU A 231 1.56 -12.71 -7.02
N ASN A 232 1.23 -13.87 -7.59
CA ASN A 232 1.45 -14.15 -9.01
C ASN A 232 0.64 -13.22 -9.93
N MET A 233 -0.62 -12.96 -9.59
CA MET A 233 -1.46 -12.00 -10.31
C MET A 233 -0.91 -10.57 -10.20
N ALA A 234 -0.32 -10.20 -9.05
CA ALA A 234 0.38 -8.93 -8.90
C ALA A 234 1.61 -8.84 -9.80
N ILE A 235 2.44 -9.89 -9.84
CA ILE A 235 3.61 -9.99 -10.72
C ILE A 235 3.19 -9.80 -12.18
N MET A 236 2.22 -10.58 -12.67
CA MET A 236 1.76 -10.49 -14.06
C MET A 236 1.32 -9.06 -14.41
N SER A 237 0.50 -8.44 -13.55
CA SER A 237 0.02 -7.08 -13.78
C SER A 237 1.16 -6.05 -13.78
N LEU A 238 2.16 -6.20 -12.92
CA LEU A 238 3.31 -5.29 -12.84
C LEU A 238 4.30 -5.50 -14.00
N GLU A 239 4.47 -6.73 -14.48
CA GLU A 239 5.23 -7.01 -15.70
C GLU A 239 4.56 -6.35 -16.91
N ASP A 240 3.23 -6.41 -17.01
CA ASP A 240 2.49 -5.72 -18.07
C ASP A 240 2.61 -4.21 -17.93
N ALA A 241 2.55 -3.67 -16.71
CA ALA A 241 2.77 -2.25 -16.45
C ALA A 241 4.16 -1.77 -16.90
N PHE A 242 5.19 -2.60 -16.67
CA PHE A 242 6.56 -2.34 -17.11
C PHE A 242 6.70 -2.44 -18.64
N LYS A 243 6.19 -3.51 -19.26
CA LYS A 243 6.31 -3.74 -20.71
C LYS A 243 5.57 -2.71 -21.55
N SER A 244 4.40 -2.27 -21.09
CA SER A 244 3.57 -1.28 -21.79
C SER A 244 4.03 0.15 -21.53
N SER A 245 5.01 0.37 -20.64
CA SER A 245 5.40 1.70 -20.14
C SER A 245 4.19 2.56 -19.73
N ASN A 246 3.13 1.92 -19.23
CA ASN A 246 1.85 2.55 -18.89
C ASN A 246 1.92 3.33 -17.55
N CYS A 247 3.11 3.79 -17.16
CA CYS A 247 3.35 4.58 -15.96
C CYS A 247 4.01 5.90 -16.34
N PRO A 248 3.26 6.94 -16.74
CA PRO A 248 3.84 8.23 -17.13
C PRO A 248 4.55 9.00 -15.99
N SER A 249 4.64 8.42 -14.79
CA SER A 249 5.36 9.00 -13.65
C SER A 249 6.60 8.15 -13.35
N GLU A 250 7.79 8.77 -13.40
CA GLU A 250 9.07 8.14 -13.06
C GLU A 250 9.03 7.48 -11.67
N GLU A 251 8.37 8.10 -10.69
CA GLU A 251 8.22 7.53 -9.35
C GLU A 251 7.42 6.21 -9.38
N LEU A 252 6.37 6.11 -10.19
CA LEU A 252 5.56 4.88 -10.29
C LEU A 252 6.24 3.82 -11.15
N GLU A 253 6.97 4.21 -12.19
CA GLU A 253 7.79 3.30 -12.97
C GLU A 253 8.89 2.67 -12.08
N MET A 254 9.59 3.47 -11.29
CA MET A 254 10.61 2.96 -10.36
C MET A 254 10.00 2.09 -9.26
N GLN A 255 8.80 2.43 -8.77
CA GLN A 255 8.06 1.56 -7.85
C GLN A 255 7.71 0.21 -8.48
N THR A 256 7.31 0.20 -9.76
CA THR A 256 6.97 -1.03 -10.50
C THR A 256 8.19 -1.96 -10.57
N ILE A 257 9.35 -1.44 -10.96
CA ILE A 257 10.59 -2.23 -11.05
C ILE A 257 11.00 -2.75 -9.67
N TYR A 258 10.92 -1.90 -8.63
CA TYR A 258 11.21 -2.31 -7.25
C TYR A 258 10.28 -3.45 -6.78
N LEU A 259 8.98 -3.33 -7.03
CA LEU A 259 8.00 -4.35 -6.66
C LEU A 259 8.27 -5.68 -7.40
N LEU A 260 8.64 -5.64 -8.67
CA LEU A 260 9.02 -6.84 -9.42
C LEU A 260 10.23 -7.54 -8.79
N VAL A 261 11.28 -6.80 -8.41
CA VAL A 261 12.43 -7.36 -7.66
C VAL A 261 11.94 -8.02 -6.36
N ALA A 262 11.18 -7.29 -5.53
CA ALA A 262 10.72 -7.79 -4.24
C ALA A 262 9.84 -9.04 -4.38
N LEU A 263 8.93 -9.06 -5.36
CA LEU A 263 8.01 -10.18 -5.58
C LEU A 263 8.74 -11.40 -6.13
N TYR A 264 9.68 -11.24 -7.06
CA TYR A 264 10.45 -12.36 -7.59
C TYR A 264 11.34 -12.99 -6.52
N LEU A 265 11.95 -12.18 -5.64
CA LEU A 265 12.64 -12.71 -4.47
C LEU A 265 11.69 -13.48 -3.55
N LYS A 266 10.48 -12.95 -3.30
CA LYS A 266 9.48 -13.60 -2.44
C LYS A 266 9.06 -14.98 -2.95
N ILE A 267 8.91 -15.15 -4.26
CA ILE A 267 8.53 -16.44 -4.85
C ILE A 267 9.74 -17.35 -5.17
N GLY A 268 10.96 -16.92 -4.83
CA GLY A 268 12.19 -17.71 -5.01
C GLY A 268 12.81 -17.64 -6.41
N ASP A 269 12.32 -16.80 -7.31
CA ASP A 269 12.89 -16.61 -8.65
C ASP A 269 13.97 -15.52 -8.64
N GLN A 270 15.13 -15.85 -8.05
CA GLN A 270 16.26 -14.92 -7.97
C GLN A 270 16.78 -14.50 -9.35
N LYS A 271 16.64 -15.36 -10.37
CA LYS A 271 17.08 -15.07 -11.73
C LYS A 271 16.29 -13.91 -12.31
N LYS A 272 14.95 -13.95 -12.22
CA LYS A 272 14.12 -12.82 -12.67
C LYS A 272 14.33 -11.57 -11.82
N ALA A 273 14.45 -11.70 -10.50
CA ALA A 273 14.75 -10.55 -9.65
C ALA A 273 16.06 -9.86 -10.06
N SER A 274 17.12 -10.62 -10.37
CA SER A 274 18.39 -10.09 -10.86
C SER A 274 18.24 -9.30 -12.17
N THR A 275 17.38 -9.76 -13.07
CA THR A 275 17.11 -9.04 -14.33
C THR A 275 16.58 -7.63 -14.05
N TYR A 276 15.63 -7.48 -13.13
CA TYR A 276 15.07 -6.17 -12.78
C TYR A 276 16.04 -5.30 -11.95
N ILE A 277 16.95 -5.89 -11.18
CA ILE A 277 18.08 -5.16 -10.59
C ILE A 277 18.96 -4.53 -11.68
N ASN A 278 19.26 -5.29 -12.75
CA ASN A 278 20.07 -4.78 -13.86
C ASN A 278 19.33 -3.67 -14.64
N VAL A 279 18.00 -3.75 -14.75
CA VAL A 279 17.19 -2.65 -15.31
C VAL A 279 17.42 -1.35 -14.55
N PHE A 280 17.40 -1.36 -13.20
CA PHE A 280 17.73 -0.17 -12.42
C PHE A 280 19.13 0.37 -12.69
N GLN A 281 20.12 -0.51 -12.83
CA GLN A 281 21.50 -0.09 -13.09
C GLN A 281 21.62 0.60 -14.45
N ASN A 282 20.98 0.04 -15.48
CA ASN A 282 20.95 0.58 -16.83
C ASN A 282 20.26 1.95 -16.86
N LEU A 283 19.06 2.06 -16.29
CA LEU A 283 18.32 3.33 -16.24
C LEU A 283 19.09 4.42 -15.49
N HIS A 284 19.72 4.06 -14.37
CA HIS A 284 20.56 5.00 -13.61
C HIS A 284 21.79 5.43 -14.42
N GLY A 285 22.48 4.48 -15.07
CA GLY A 285 23.64 4.77 -15.92
C GLY A 285 23.28 5.69 -17.08
N GLN A 286 22.16 5.41 -17.76
CA GLN A 286 21.63 6.24 -18.84
C GLN A 286 21.30 7.65 -18.35
N ARG A 287 20.58 7.81 -17.23
CA ARG A 287 20.26 9.14 -16.67
C ARG A 287 21.51 9.93 -16.30
N LEU A 288 22.56 9.29 -15.81
CA LEU A 288 23.83 9.97 -15.54
C LEU A 288 24.54 10.46 -16.81
N ILE A 289 24.39 9.76 -17.92
CA ILE A 289 24.92 10.21 -19.22
C ILE A 289 24.10 11.41 -19.71
N GLU A 290 22.76 11.29 -19.71
CA GLU A 290 21.84 12.38 -20.09
C GLU A 290 22.09 13.65 -19.26
N MET A 291 22.37 13.52 -17.96
CA MET A 291 22.69 14.65 -17.08
C MET A 291 23.99 15.39 -17.45
N LYS A 292 24.91 14.76 -18.19
CA LYS A 292 26.11 15.46 -18.72
C LYS A 292 25.74 16.39 -19.86
N GLU A 293 24.69 16.05 -20.61
CA GLU A 293 24.18 16.82 -21.75
C GLU A 293 23.15 17.86 -21.29
N ASP A 294 22.31 17.51 -20.32
CA ASP A 294 21.32 18.40 -19.68
C ASP A 294 21.43 18.33 -18.14
N PRO A 295 22.18 19.28 -17.53
CA PRO A 295 22.33 19.36 -16.08
C PRO A 295 21.05 19.65 -15.29
N SER A 296 19.94 20.01 -15.96
CA SER A 296 18.65 20.24 -15.30
C SER A 296 17.96 18.95 -14.88
N LEU A 297 18.32 17.83 -15.52
CA LEU A 297 17.84 16.50 -15.19
C LEU A 297 18.35 16.07 -13.80
N LYS A 298 17.56 15.23 -13.13
CA LYS A 298 17.88 14.69 -11.80
C LYS A 298 17.81 13.17 -11.81
N ALA A 299 18.65 12.53 -11.00
CA ALA A 299 18.66 11.08 -10.82
C ALA A 299 18.04 10.63 -9.48
N ASN A 300 17.63 11.57 -8.61
CA ASN A 300 17.26 11.29 -7.21
C ASN A 300 16.20 10.18 -7.06
N THR A 301 15.17 10.20 -7.91
CA THR A 301 14.10 9.18 -7.92
C THR A 301 14.67 7.80 -8.20
N ILE A 302 15.45 7.68 -9.28
CA ILE A 302 16.05 6.42 -9.73
C ILE A 302 17.05 5.91 -8.68
N THR A 303 17.91 6.79 -8.15
CA THR A 303 18.88 6.43 -7.11
C THR A 303 18.18 5.89 -5.86
N LYS A 304 17.15 6.59 -5.35
CA LYS A 304 16.37 6.17 -4.18
C LYS A 304 15.81 4.75 -4.34
N TRP A 305 15.17 4.46 -5.47
CA TRP A 305 14.52 3.16 -5.69
C TRP A 305 15.51 2.05 -6.03
N ARG A 306 16.57 2.36 -6.78
CA ARG A 306 17.70 1.44 -7.00
C ARG A 306 18.32 1.02 -5.68
N ASP A 307 18.61 1.96 -4.79
CA ASP A 307 19.26 1.63 -3.52
C ASP A 307 18.32 0.80 -2.64
N LYS A 308 17.03 1.13 -2.61
CA LYS A 308 16.01 0.29 -1.95
C LYS A 308 15.95 -1.14 -2.53
N ALA A 309 16.07 -1.28 -3.85
CA ALA A 309 16.10 -2.58 -4.52
C ALA A 309 17.39 -3.37 -4.21
N LYS A 310 18.54 -2.69 -4.13
CA LYS A 310 19.82 -3.29 -3.73
C LYS A 310 19.77 -3.82 -2.30
N TYR A 311 19.24 -3.05 -1.35
CA TYR A 311 19.11 -3.51 0.04
C TYR A 311 18.30 -4.80 0.15
N ILE A 312 17.14 -4.90 -0.52
CA ILE A 312 16.34 -6.14 -0.48
C ILE A 312 17.04 -7.31 -1.18
N TRP A 313 17.89 -7.03 -2.18
CA TRP A 313 18.66 -8.03 -2.90
C TRP A 313 19.83 -8.57 -2.08
N GLU A 314 20.50 -7.70 -1.31
CA GLU A 314 21.58 -8.10 -0.39
C GLU A 314 21.04 -9.02 0.72
N ASP A 315 19.84 -8.72 1.22
CA ASP A 315 19.18 -9.52 2.26
C ASP A 315 18.42 -10.75 1.72
N ARG A 316 18.55 -11.09 0.42
CA ARG A 316 17.71 -12.13 -0.24
C ARG A 316 17.80 -13.53 0.38
N ASP A 317 18.92 -13.84 1.04
CA ASP A 317 19.18 -15.13 1.66
C ASP A 317 18.66 -15.18 3.12
N GLU A 318 18.13 -14.07 3.65
CA GLU A 318 17.53 -14.00 5.00
C GLU A 318 16.15 -14.68 5.04
N PRO A 319 15.97 -15.75 5.85
CA PRO A 319 14.70 -16.52 5.87
C PRO A 319 13.49 -15.68 6.29
N ASP A 320 13.72 -14.66 7.12
CA ASP A 320 12.68 -13.78 7.66
C ASP A 320 12.48 -12.51 6.81
N LEU A 321 13.11 -12.39 5.64
CA LEU A 321 13.07 -11.17 4.81
C LEU A 321 11.64 -10.65 4.59
N PHE A 322 10.69 -11.54 4.31
CA PHE A 322 9.29 -11.17 4.06
C PHE A 322 8.33 -11.59 5.18
N LYS A 323 8.84 -11.86 6.39
CA LYS A 323 8.01 -12.34 7.51
C LYS A 323 6.87 -11.38 7.84
N ASN A 324 7.13 -10.07 7.78
CA ASN A 324 6.16 -9.02 8.11
C ASN A 324 5.38 -8.49 6.90
N ASP A 325 5.63 -9.01 5.69
CA ASP A 325 5.14 -8.44 4.41
C ASP A 325 4.03 -9.23 3.71
#